data_AF-A0A101Y4X8-F1
#
_entry.id   AF-A0A101Y4X8-F1
#
_cell.length_a   1.000
_cell.length_b   1.000
_cell.length_c   1.000
_cell.angle_alpha   90.00
_cell.angle_beta   90.00
_cell.angle_gamma   90.00
#
_symmetry.space_group_name_H-M   'P 1'
#
loop_
_entity.id
_entity.type
_entity.pdbx_description
1 polymer ?
#
loop_
_entity_poly.entity_id
_entity_poly.type
_entity_poly.pdbx_seq_one_letter_code
_entity_poly.pdbx_strand_id
1 'polypeptide(L)'
;MNKWTGRLTSSLLALLLLVPSPALGASGTVTDGNSAGQQAAAAPDYTGHWAAGDLQTWVDKGLLSGYGNGVFKPDQNITRAEWVALVNRVFNLQTVAAANSFSDVEQGKAYYSEVMKAVSAGYVSGYSDGTFHPQQIVSRQEAAVMLYRLFRLDAAAAGAGPQDAETLPEWSREAVLSLLGDGFLSGYEDGSFKGGRPVTRAEAVRMIGKLSGEIILQSGSYAQLQAKNLVISSAGVSLKDTEITGNLYLTEGIAGGDILLDNVKVAGKIIVSGGGENSVVLNNTSAASLTADKPDGKLRIVLKGSSSIPDVTAESGVRLEEDTALGGAGFSRVKLENTLPAGSRIQLSGSFDSVVVNAAGEPELVLVRGTIAEMTLNRMAHFVRRPEAKSGI
;
A
#
# COMPACT_ATOMS: atom_id res chain seq x y z
N MET A 1 34.17 -52.20 -25.32
CA MET A 1 34.64 -52.50 -23.95
C MET A 1 33.82 -51.73 -22.92
N ASN A 2 33.90 -52.14 -21.66
CA ASN A 2 33.42 -51.51 -20.42
C ASN A 2 31.91 -51.20 -20.28
N LYS A 3 31.28 -52.00 -19.41
CA LYS A 3 29.94 -51.83 -18.85
C LYS A 3 30.04 -50.92 -17.62
N TRP A 4 28.97 -50.19 -17.30
CA TRP A 4 28.69 -49.84 -15.91
C TRP A 4 27.19 -49.87 -15.62
N THR A 5 26.80 -50.68 -14.64
CA THR A 5 25.41 -50.89 -14.22
C THR A 5 25.36 -50.83 -12.70
N GLY A 6 24.75 -49.78 -12.15
CA GLY A 6 24.50 -49.64 -10.70
C GLY A 6 23.03 -49.89 -10.40
N ARG A 7 22.71 -51.01 -9.74
CA ARG A 7 21.38 -51.26 -9.16
C ARG A 7 21.41 -50.76 -7.72
N LEU A 8 20.40 -50.03 -7.27
CA LEU A 8 20.14 -49.80 -5.85
C LEU A 8 18.87 -50.55 -5.44
N THR A 9 18.99 -51.35 -4.40
CA THR A 9 17.97 -52.28 -3.90
C THR A 9 17.16 -51.65 -2.78
N SER A 10 15.85 -51.92 -2.79
CA SER A 10 14.96 -51.64 -1.66
C SER A 10 15.42 -52.39 -0.41
N SER A 11 15.29 -51.75 0.76
CA SER A 11 15.29 -52.43 2.06
C SER A 11 14.21 -51.82 2.94
N LEU A 12 13.15 -52.60 3.17
CA LEU A 12 12.12 -52.33 4.17
C LEU A 12 12.69 -52.67 5.55
N LEU A 13 12.50 -51.83 6.56
CA LEU A 13 12.75 -52.22 7.95
C LEU A 13 11.68 -51.66 8.88
N ALA A 14 10.69 -52.49 9.19
CA ALA A 14 9.79 -52.29 10.31
C ALA A 14 10.42 -52.94 11.55
N LEU A 15 10.44 -52.23 12.69
CA LEU A 15 10.81 -52.81 13.97
C LEU A 15 9.70 -52.54 14.99
N LEU A 16 9.01 -53.62 15.37
CA LEU A 16 7.90 -53.63 16.30
C LEU A 16 8.38 -54.33 17.58
N LEU A 17 8.27 -53.68 18.74
CA LEU A 17 8.61 -54.28 20.03
C LEU A 17 7.50 -54.03 21.07
N LEU A 18 6.69 -55.06 21.30
CA LEU A 18 6.17 -55.38 22.64
C LEU A 18 7.39 -55.85 23.49
N VAL A 19 7.42 -55.90 24.83
CA VAL A 19 6.46 -56.29 25.90
C VAL A 19 7.07 -55.77 27.25
N PRO A 20 6.59 -56.07 28.48
CA PRO A 20 5.23 -56.29 29.01
C PRO A 20 4.91 -55.40 30.26
N SER A 21 3.67 -55.47 30.79
CA SER A 21 3.32 -55.02 32.17
C SER A 21 3.27 -56.23 33.13
N PRO A 22 3.53 -56.06 34.45
CA PRO A 22 2.53 -55.54 35.42
C PRO A 22 3.16 -54.47 36.38
N ALA A 23 2.66 -54.05 37.55
CA ALA A 23 1.58 -54.52 38.45
C ALA A 23 0.96 -53.37 39.31
N LEU A 24 0.19 -53.72 40.35
CA LEU A 24 -0.45 -52.83 41.35
C LEU A 24 0.49 -52.43 42.51
N GLY A 25 0.26 -51.26 43.13
CA GLY A 25 0.85 -50.91 44.43
C GLY A 25 0.48 -49.54 45.04
N ALA A 26 -0.54 -49.52 45.90
CA ALA A 26 -0.78 -48.58 47.02
C ALA A 26 -0.71 -47.04 46.84
N SER A 27 -1.90 -46.42 46.82
CA SER A 27 -2.33 -45.30 47.68
C SER A 27 -1.31 -44.29 48.23
N GLY A 28 -1.35 -43.06 47.74
CA GLY A 28 -0.77 -41.87 48.37
C GLY A 28 -1.42 -40.58 47.86
N THR A 29 -2.28 -39.97 48.67
CA THR A 29 -2.91 -38.67 48.35
C THR A 29 -1.95 -37.52 48.64
N VAL A 30 -1.44 -36.86 47.60
CA VAL A 30 -0.86 -35.52 47.69
C VAL A 30 -1.64 -34.60 46.76
N THR A 31 -2.38 -33.67 47.35
CA THR A 31 -3.18 -32.67 46.64
C THR A 31 -2.32 -31.46 46.27
N ASP A 32 -1.48 -31.60 45.24
CA ASP A 32 -0.82 -30.44 44.63
C ASP A 32 -1.78 -29.79 43.63
N GLY A 33 -2.63 -28.92 44.20
CA GLY A 33 -3.53 -28.07 43.44
C GLY A 33 -2.75 -26.98 42.68
N ASN A 34 -2.25 -27.32 41.49
CA ASN A 34 -1.81 -26.33 40.51
C ASN A 34 -2.49 -26.56 39.16
N SER A 35 -3.82 -26.56 39.20
CA SER A 35 -4.62 -26.26 38.01
C SER A 35 -4.34 -24.80 37.63
N ALA A 36 -3.31 -24.59 36.81
CA ALA A 36 -3.11 -23.33 36.12
C ALA A 36 -4.31 -23.10 35.19
N GLY A 37 -5.35 -22.47 35.75
CA GLY A 37 -6.55 -22.13 35.01
C GLY A 37 -6.15 -21.27 33.82
N GLN A 38 -6.37 -21.78 32.62
CA GLN A 38 -6.50 -20.95 31.43
C GLN A 38 -7.72 -20.06 31.66
N GLN A 39 -7.50 -18.94 32.34
CA GLN A 39 -8.48 -17.90 32.50
C GLN A 39 -8.86 -17.46 31.10
N ALA A 40 -10.07 -17.81 30.67
CA ALA A 40 -10.55 -17.50 29.33
C ALA A 40 -10.32 -16.01 29.08
N ALA A 41 -9.61 -15.68 28.00
CA ALA A 41 -9.28 -14.30 27.68
C ALA A 41 -10.58 -13.48 27.69
N ALA A 42 -10.60 -12.40 28.47
CA ALA A 42 -11.78 -11.55 28.57
C ALA A 42 -12.19 -11.10 27.15
N ALA A 43 -13.48 -11.18 26.86
CA ALA A 43 -14.01 -10.75 25.56
C ALA A 43 -13.57 -9.31 25.28
N PRO A 44 -13.08 -8.98 24.06
CA PRO A 44 -12.59 -7.65 23.76
C PRO A 44 -13.63 -6.56 24.05
N ASP A 45 -13.19 -5.38 24.46
CA ASP A 45 -14.07 -4.26 24.83
C ASP A 45 -14.88 -3.67 23.66
N TYR A 46 -14.62 -4.11 22.43
CA TYR A 46 -15.46 -3.87 21.25
C TYR A 46 -16.54 -4.94 21.02
N THR A 47 -16.68 -5.95 21.88
CA THR A 47 -17.72 -6.99 21.71
C THR A 47 -19.11 -6.38 21.79
N GLY A 48 -19.88 -6.46 20.70
CA GLY A 48 -21.20 -5.82 20.58
C GLY A 48 -21.17 -4.34 20.20
N HIS A 49 -19.98 -3.75 19.99
CA HIS A 49 -19.82 -2.39 19.45
C HIS A 49 -20.15 -2.35 17.96
N TRP A 50 -20.62 -1.21 17.44
CA TRP A 50 -21.01 -1.07 16.03
C TRP A 50 -19.85 -1.34 15.05
N ALA A 51 -18.61 -1.07 15.47
CA ALA A 51 -17.39 -1.28 14.68
C ALA A 51 -16.73 -2.65 14.95
N ALA A 52 -17.35 -3.56 15.71
CA ALA A 52 -16.73 -4.82 16.14
C ALA A 52 -16.13 -5.62 14.97
N GLY A 53 -16.83 -5.68 13.83
CA GLY A 53 -16.36 -6.37 12.62
C GLY A 53 -15.15 -5.72 11.96
N ASP A 54 -15.16 -4.38 11.80
CA ASP A 54 -14.00 -3.65 11.25
C ASP A 54 -12.78 -3.80 12.18
N LEU A 55 -12.99 -3.68 13.50
CA LEU A 55 -11.95 -3.80 14.53
C LEU A 55 -11.36 -5.21 14.57
N GLN A 56 -12.20 -6.26 14.61
CA GLN A 56 -11.74 -7.66 14.57
C GLN A 56 -10.94 -7.94 13.29
N THR A 57 -11.43 -7.50 12.12
CA THR A 57 -10.72 -7.67 10.85
C THR A 57 -9.32 -7.05 10.88
N TRP A 58 -9.19 -5.87 11.51
CA TRP A 58 -7.89 -5.21 11.69
C TRP A 58 -7.00 -5.90 12.73
N VAL A 59 -7.56 -6.50 13.78
CA VAL A 59 -6.80 -7.33 14.73
C VAL A 59 -6.25 -8.57 14.03
N ASP A 60 -7.09 -9.27 13.26
CA ASP A 60 -6.72 -10.51 12.54
C ASP A 60 -5.66 -10.25 11.46
N LYS A 61 -5.75 -9.11 10.76
CA LYS A 61 -4.73 -8.64 9.80
C LYS A 61 -3.49 -8.02 10.48
N GLY A 62 -3.43 -7.92 11.83
CA GLY A 62 -2.31 -7.32 12.56
C GLY A 62 -2.19 -5.79 12.43
N LEU A 63 -3.22 -5.12 11.88
CA LEU A 63 -3.29 -3.67 11.68
C LEU A 63 -3.69 -2.91 12.96
N LEU A 64 -4.31 -3.58 13.93
CA LEU A 64 -4.76 -2.97 15.18
C LEU A 64 -4.26 -3.76 16.40
N SER A 65 -3.40 -3.12 17.21
CA SER A 65 -3.06 -3.58 18.55
C SER A 65 -3.98 -2.95 19.60
N GLY A 66 -4.36 -3.73 20.61
CA GLY A 66 -4.97 -3.24 21.85
C GLY A 66 -3.92 -2.85 22.89
N TYR A 67 -4.39 -2.37 24.03
CA TYR A 67 -3.59 -1.99 25.21
C TYR A 67 -3.32 -3.18 26.16
N GLY A 68 -3.58 -4.42 25.69
CA GLY A 68 -3.52 -5.66 26.48
C GLY A 68 -4.87 -6.08 27.05
N ASN A 69 -4.99 -7.34 27.49
CA ASN A 69 -6.16 -7.89 28.20
C ASN A 69 -7.54 -7.64 27.55
N GLY A 70 -7.61 -7.63 26.21
CA GLY A 70 -8.85 -7.37 25.46
C GLY A 70 -9.26 -5.90 25.38
N VAL A 71 -8.46 -4.96 25.88
CA VAL A 71 -8.78 -3.52 25.86
C VAL A 71 -8.29 -2.87 24.57
N PHE A 72 -9.19 -2.31 23.77
CA PHE A 72 -8.90 -1.58 22.53
C PHE A 72 -9.43 -0.14 22.55
N LYS A 73 -10.39 0.17 23.42
CA LYS A 73 -11.00 1.50 23.61
C LYS A 73 -11.59 2.09 22.30
N PRO A 74 -12.60 1.44 21.69
CA PRO A 74 -13.14 1.85 20.40
C PRO A 74 -13.64 3.31 20.36
N ASP A 75 -14.25 3.79 21.45
CA ASP A 75 -14.81 5.15 21.54
C ASP A 75 -13.82 6.20 22.07
N GLN A 76 -12.56 5.86 22.35
CA GLN A 76 -11.56 6.86 22.71
C GLN A 76 -11.21 7.70 21.48
N ASN A 77 -11.25 9.03 21.62
CA ASN A 77 -10.69 9.94 20.63
C ASN A 77 -9.18 9.69 20.49
N ILE A 78 -8.67 9.72 19.26
CA ILE A 78 -7.25 9.46 18.98
C ILE A 78 -6.48 10.73 18.62
N THR A 79 -5.18 10.73 18.92
CA THR A 79 -4.29 11.83 18.56
C THR A 79 -3.93 11.81 17.06
N ARG A 80 -3.41 12.93 16.54
CA ARG A 80 -2.88 13.04 15.18
C ARG A 80 -1.71 12.07 14.94
N ALA A 81 -0.88 11.81 15.96
CA ALA A 81 0.16 10.78 15.88
C ALA A 81 -0.42 9.36 15.85
N GLU A 82 -1.45 9.05 16.65
CA GLU A 82 -2.13 7.74 16.62
C GLU A 82 -2.84 7.51 15.27
N TRP A 83 -3.47 8.54 14.70
CA TRP A 83 -4.07 8.50 13.37
C TRP A 83 -3.04 8.11 12.30
N VAL A 84 -1.92 8.85 12.24
CA VAL A 84 -0.80 8.58 11.32
C VAL A 84 -0.24 7.17 11.53
N ALA A 85 -0.09 6.70 12.77
CA ALA A 85 0.40 5.36 13.07
C ALA A 85 -0.58 4.21 12.71
N LEU A 86 -1.88 4.49 12.53
CA LEU A 86 -2.83 3.53 11.95
C LEU A 86 -2.71 3.51 10.42
N VAL A 87 -2.68 4.69 9.80
CA VAL A 87 -2.55 4.87 8.34
C VAL A 87 -1.24 4.25 7.81
N ASN A 88 -0.10 4.56 8.43
CA ASN A 88 1.20 4.02 8.06
C ASN A 88 1.26 2.49 8.09
N ARG A 89 0.47 1.83 8.95
CA ARG A 89 0.48 0.37 9.08
C ARG A 89 -0.30 -0.32 7.96
N VAL A 90 -1.32 0.32 7.40
CA VAL A 90 -2.06 -0.19 6.23
C VAL A 90 -1.21 -0.17 4.97
N PHE A 91 -0.44 0.91 4.78
CA PHE A 91 0.48 1.07 3.64
C PHE A 91 1.89 0.53 3.93
N ASN A 92 2.12 0.04 5.15
CA ASN A 92 3.40 -0.43 5.69
C ASN A 92 4.58 0.50 5.32
N LEU A 93 4.40 1.81 5.52
CA LEU A 93 5.40 2.82 5.14
C LEU A 93 6.69 2.67 5.95
N GLN A 94 7.83 2.66 5.25
CA GLN A 94 9.15 2.46 5.83
C GLN A 94 10.01 3.73 5.73
N THR A 95 9.87 4.48 4.64
CA THR A 95 10.72 5.64 4.32
C THR A 95 10.46 6.76 5.30
N VAL A 96 11.51 7.20 6.00
CA VAL A 96 11.49 8.31 6.96
C VAL A 96 12.07 9.54 6.27
N ALA A 97 11.34 10.66 6.22
CA ALA A 97 11.84 11.86 5.57
C ALA A 97 13.12 12.40 6.23
N ALA A 98 14.11 12.75 5.41
CA ALA A 98 15.47 13.04 5.85
C ALA A 98 15.62 14.35 6.66
N ALA A 99 14.69 15.30 6.50
CA ALA A 99 14.66 16.55 7.22
C ALA A 99 13.34 16.68 8.01
N ASN A 100 13.44 17.00 9.30
CA ASN A 100 12.29 17.40 10.10
C ASN A 100 12.14 18.93 10.07
N SER A 101 10.98 19.40 9.62
CA SER A 101 10.62 20.82 9.62
C SER A 101 9.71 21.23 10.78
N PHE A 102 9.31 20.29 11.65
CA PHE A 102 8.39 20.55 12.75
C PHE A 102 9.13 20.78 14.07
N SER A 103 8.84 21.90 14.71
CA SER A 103 9.41 22.30 16.00
C SER A 103 8.95 21.43 17.18
N ASP A 104 7.80 20.77 17.08
CA ASP A 104 7.19 19.92 18.11
C ASP A 104 7.32 18.41 17.85
N VAL A 105 8.11 18.00 16.84
CA VAL A 105 8.40 16.60 16.50
C VAL A 105 9.84 16.24 16.86
N GLU A 106 10.10 16.15 18.16
CA GLU A 106 11.42 15.83 18.71
C GLU A 106 11.89 14.40 18.33
N GLN A 107 13.15 14.29 17.88
CA GLN A 107 13.78 13.00 17.59
C GLN A 107 13.86 12.14 18.87
N GLY A 108 13.58 10.84 18.74
CA GLY A 108 13.57 9.89 19.86
C GLY A 108 12.24 9.76 20.61
N LYS A 109 11.23 10.60 20.31
CA LYS A 109 9.85 10.34 20.76
C LYS A 109 9.24 9.18 19.97
N ALA A 110 8.36 8.41 20.62
CA ALA A 110 7.72 7.23 20.01
C ALA A 110 6.92 7.54 18.72
N TYR A 111 6.41 8.77 18.56
CA TYR A 111 5.69 9.20 17.35
C TYR A 111 6.60 9.71 16.24
N TYR A 112 7.89 9.97 16.48
CA TYR A 112 8.78 10.65 15.53
C TYR A 112 8.85 9.92 14.18
N SER A 113 9.14 8.63 14.18
CA SER A 113 9.25 7.84 12.95
C SER A 113 7.95 7.83 12.16
N GLU A 114 6.81 7.73 12.84
CA GLU A 114 5.51 7.64 12.20
C GLU A 114 5.10 8.98 11.55
N VAL A 115 5.34 10.11 12.21
CA VAL A 115 5.13 11.44 11.61
C VAL A 115 6.07 11.66 10.43
N MET A 116 7.35 11.33 10.58
CA MET A 116 8.34 11.53 9.51
C MET A 116 8.14 10.59 8.30
N LYS A 117 7.50 9.42 8.48
CA LYS A 117 6.99 8.59 7.37
C LYS A 117 5.83 9.26 6.64
N ALA A 118 4.89 9.86 7.37
CA ALA A 118 3.75 10.54 6.77
C ALA A 118 4.15 11.80 5.99
N VAL A 119 5.22 12.48 6.41
CA VAL A 119 5.89 13.53 5.62
C VAL A 119 6.51 12.95 4.36
N SER A 120 7.25 11.83 4.47
CA SER A 120 7.91 11.20 3.33
C SER A 120 6.93 10.74 2.25
N ALA A 121 5.77 10.21 2.66
CA ALA A 121 4.68 9.82 1.77
C ALA A 121 3.74 10.99 1.37
N GLY A 122 4.14 12.24 1.63
CA GLY A 122 3.46 13.46 1.15
C GLY A 122 2.09 13.78 1.75
N TYR A 123 1.52 12.91 2.59
CA TYR A 123 0.15 13.07 3.08
C TYR A 123 0.04 13.96 4.35
N VAL A 124 1.17 14.27 5.00
CA VAL A 124 1.27 15.22 6.12
C VAL A 124 2.19 16.40 5.76
N SER A 125 1.68 17.62 5.93
CA SER A 125 2.43 18.88 5.74
C SER A 125 2.60 19.70 7.03
N GLY A 126 1.96 19.30 8.13
CA GLY A 126 1.84 20.12 9.34
C GLY A 126 1.01 21.39 9.16
N TYR A 127 1.13 22.29 10.13
CA TYR A 127 0.50 23.61 10.18
C TYR A 127 1.47 24.72 9.70
N SER A 128 0.91 25.89 9.38
CA SER A 128 1.65 27.04 8.83
C SER A 128 2.68 27.67 9.79
N ASP A 129 2.65 27.32 11.07
CA ASP A 129 3.59 27.76 12.10
C ASP A 129 4.82 26.84 12.25
N GLY A 130 4.93 25.78 11.44
CA GLY A 130 6.01 24.81 11.54
C GLY A 130 5.82 23.81 12.69
N THR A 131 4.58 23.38 12.94
CA THR A 131 4.23 22.34 13.91
C THR A 131 3.43 21.21 13.28
N PHE A 132 3.37 20.05 13.94
CA PHE A 132 2.50 18.93 13.59
C PHE A 132 1.37 18.68 14.60
N HIS A 133 1.56 19.09 15.86
CA HIS A 133 0.69 18.82 17.02
C HIS A 133 0.43 17.31 17.25
N PRO A 134 1.47 16.50 17.53
CA PRO A 134 1.34 15.04 17.59
C PRO A 134 0.35 14.52 18.64
N GLN A 135 0.19 15.23 19.76
CA GLN A 135 -0.71 14.85 20.86
C GLN A 135 -2.10 15.51 20.80
N GLN A 136 -2.35 16.40 19.83
CA GLN A 136 -3.67 16.96 19.62
C GLN A 136 -4.61 15.88 19.06
N ILE A 137 -5.86 15.89 19.51
CA ILE A 137 -6.92 15.02 18.97
C ILE A 137 -7.23 15.41 17.52
N VAL A 138 -7.24 14.42 16.62
CA VAL A 138 -7.51 14.66 15.20
C VAL A 138 -8.99 14.98 14.96
N SER A 139 -9.26 16.01 14.16
CA SER A 139 -10.62 16.34 13.71
C SER A 139 -11.00 15.56 12.44
N ARG A 140 -12.31 15.37 12.20
CA ARG A 140 -12.83 14.66 11.01
C ARG A 140 -12.34 15.27 9.68
N GLN A 141 -12.21 16.59 9.61
CA GLN A 141 -11.72 17.29 8.42
C GLN A 141 -10.21 17.14 8.22
N GLU A 142 -9.40 17.10 9.29
CA GLU A 142 -7.96 16.79 9.20
C GLU A 142 -7.73 15.35 8.74
N ALA A 143 -8.50 14.40 9.31
CA ALA A 143 -8.51 13.00 8.91
C ALA A 143 -8.87 12.84 7.42
N ALA A 144 -9.90 13.55 6.95
CA ALA A 144 -10.29 13.57 5.54
C ALA A 144 -9.16 14.11 4.63
N VAL A 145 -8.50 15.22 5.00
CA VAL A 145 -7.39 15.78 4.21
C VAL A 145 -6.19 14.83 4.13
N MET A 146 -5.83 14.17 5.24
CA MET A 146 -4.75 13.17 5.23
C MET A 146 -5.06 11.97 4.34
N LEU A 147 -6.32 11.48 4.36
CA LEU A 147 -6.76 10.39 3.47
C LEU A 147 -6.79 10.79 2.00
N TYR A 148 -7.36 11.96 1.68
CA TYR A 148 -7.44 12.48 0.32
C TYR A 148 -6.07 12.57 -0.35
N ARG A 149 -5.06 13.08 0.38
CA ARG A 149 -3.67 13.18 -0.07
C ARG A 149 -3.03 11.80 -0.26
N LEU A 150 -3.09 10.92 0.75
CA LEU A 150 -2.46 9.60 0.69
C LEU A 150 -3.00 8.74 -0.45
N PHE A 151 -4.33 8.74 -0.63
CA PHE A 151 -4.98 7.94 -1.66
C PHE A 151 -4.90 8.59 -3.05
N ARG A 152 -4.27 9.78 -3.17
CA ARG A 152 -4.06 10.52 -4.44
C ARG A 152 -5.38 10.66 -5.22
N LEU A 153 -6.45 10.97 -4.49
CA LEU A 153 -7.79 11.14 -5.05
C LEU A 153 -7.84 12.41 -5.90
N ASP A 154 -8.62 12.37 -6.97
CA ASP A 154 -8.92 13.55 -7.76
C ASP A 154 -10.07 14.33 -7.10
N ALA A 155 -10.16 15.63 -7.42
CA ALA A 155 -11.31 16.43 -7.01
C ALA A 155 -12.59 15.83 -7.63
N ALA A 156 -13.57 15.49 -6.79
CA ALA A 156 -14.83 14.94 -7.28
C ALA A 156 -15.60 15.95 -8.13
N ALA A 157 -16.39 15.45 -9.07
CA ALA A 157 -17.35 16.26 -9.80
C ALA A 157 -18.30 16.97 -8.82
N ALA A 158 -18.69 18.21 -9.15
CA ALA A 158 -19.53 19.03 -8.28
C ALA A 158 -20.87 18.34 -7.97
N GLY A 159 -21.02 17.91 -6.72
CA GLY A 159 -22.22 17.26 -6.18
C GLY A 159 -22.78 18.02 -4.99
N ALA A 160 -23.92 17.55 -4.47
CA ALA A 160 -24.50 18.10 -3.24
C ALA A 160 -23.58 17.79 -2.04
N GLY A 161 -22.93 18.83 -1.51
CA GLY A 161 -22.14 18.74 -0.28
C GLY A 161 -23.01 18.56 0.98
N PRO A 162 -22.40 18.33 2.14
CA PRO A 162 -23.11 18.31 3.42
C PRO A 162 -23.69 19.69 3.74
N GLN A 163 -24.73 19.76 4.56
CA GLN A 163 -25.42 21.02 4.90
C GLN A 163 -24.52 22.06 5.56
N ASP A 164 -23.46 21.61 6.26
CA ASP A 164 -22.45 22.43 6.91
C ASP A 164 -21.21 22.68 6.03
N ALA A 165 -21.26 22.38 4.72
CA ALA A 165 -20.13 22.56 3.79
C ALA A 165 -19.54 23.99 3.83
N GLU A 166 -20.38 25.01 3.98
CA GLU A 166 -19.94 26.40 4.08
C GLU A 166 -19.16 26.71 5.36
N THR A 167 -19.31 25.90 6.41
CA THR A 167 -18.53 26.01 7.66
C THR A 167 -17.16 25.35 7.56
N LEU A 168 -16.91 24.54 6.53
CA LEU A 168 -15.62 23.89 6.31
C LEU A 168 -14.58 24.91 5.85
N PRO A 169 -13.40 24.99 6.52
CA PRO A 169 -12.27 25.77 6.03
C PRO A 169 -11.88 25.36 4.62
N GLU A 170 -11.50 26.34 3.79
CA GLU A 170 -11.14 26.16 2.38
C GLU A 170 -10.14 25.02 2.16
N TRP A 171 -9.08 24.96 2.97
CA TRP A 171 -8.03 23.93 2.93
C TRP A 171 -8.52 22.49 3.14
N SER A 172 -9.74 22.32 3.68
CA SER A 172 -10.36 21.01 3.92
C SER A 172 -11.49 20.66 2.97
N ARG A 173 -12.05 21.67 2.29
CA ARG A 173 -13.34 21.56 1.61
C ARG A 173 -13.31 20.58 0.44
N GLU A 174 -12.30 20.67 -0.42
CA GLU A 174 -12.12 19.76 -1.56
C GLU A 174 -11.99 18.29 -1.10
N ALA A 175 -11.15 18.02 -0.10
CA ALA A 175 -10.93 16.67 0.43
C ALA A 175 -12.21 16.07 1.03
N VAL A 176 -12.95 16.86 1.82
CA VAL A 176 -14.21 16.42 2.43
C VAL A 176 -15.28 16.16 1.38
N LEU A 177 -15.47 17.09 0.42
CA LEU A 177 -16.45 16.92 -0.65
C LEU A 177 -16.13 15.72 -1.54
N SER A 178 -14.85 15.51 -1.88
CA SER A 178 -14.45 14.39 -2.74
C SER A 178 -14.67 13.04 -2.05
N LEU A 179 -14.25 12.91 -0.80
CA LEU A 179 -14.46 11.69 -0.02
C LEU A 179 -15.94 11.40 0.28
N LEU A 180 -16.80 12.42 0.37
CA LEU A 180 -18.25 12.26 0.49
C LEU A 180 -18.92 11.90 -0.84
N GLY A 181 -18.55 12.57 -1.94
CA GLY A 181 -19.09 12.33 -3.28
C GLY A 181 -18.79 10.92 -3.80
N ASP A 182 -17.58 10.43 -3.53
CA ASP A 182 -17.19 9.04 -3.80
C ASP A 182 -17.79 8.02 -2.82
N GLY A 183 -18.51 8.48 -1.79
CA GLY A 183 -19.11 7.63 -0.77
C GLY A 183 -18.11 6.92 0.15
N PHE A 184 -16.83 7.34 0.19
CA PHE A 184 -15.83 6.78 1.09
C PHE A 184 -16.05 7.24 2.54
N LEU A 185 -16.33 8.52 2.75
CA LEU A 185 -16.83 9.04 4.02
C LEU A 185 -18.36 9.14 4.03
N SER A 186 -18.91 9.51 5.18
CA SER A 186 -20.34 9.71 5.38
C SER A 186 -20.57 10.83 6.39
N GLY A 187 -21.60 11.64 6.15
CA GLY A 187 -22.13 12.60 7.12
C GLY A 187 -23.00 11.93 8.17
N TYR A 188 -23.69 12.76 8.97
CA TYR A 188 -24.70 12.34 9.93
C TYR A 188 -26.10 12.37 9.31
N GLU A 189 -27.08 11.78 10.01
CA GLU A 189 -28.49 11.76 9.60
C GLU A 189 -29.11 13.16 9.45
N ASP A 190 -28.57 14.16 10.16
CA ASP A 190 -28.94 15.57 10.02
C ASP A 190 -28.39 16.25 8.75
N GLY A 191 -27.64 15.51 7.91
CA GLY A 191 -27.06 15.99 6.66
C GLY A 191 -25.75 16.77 6.80
N SER A 192 -25.22 16.94 8.01
CA SER A 192 -23.93 17.60 8.25
C SER A 192 -22.74 16.63 8.22
N PHE A 193 -21.51 17.15 8.07
CA PHE A 193 -20.27 16.39 8.18
C PHE A 193 -19.56 16.56 9.53
N LYS A 194 -19.82 17.68 10.24
CA LYS A 194 -19.23 18.08 11.53
C LYS A 194 -17.70 18.02 11.51
N GLY A 195 -17.09 18.76 10.58
CA GLY A 195 -15.66 18.69 10.28
C GLY A 195 -14.73 18.85 11.50
N GLY A 196 -15.08 19.73 12.43
CA GLY A 196 -14.33 19.95 13.68
C GLY A 196 -14.55 18.90 14.79
N ARG A 197 -15.46 17.92 14.64
CA ARG A 197 -15.66 16.89 15.67
C ARG A 197 -14.41 15.97 15.73
N PRO A 198 -13.95 15.60 16.94
CA PRO A 198 -12.98 14.52 17.14
C PRO A 198 -13.33 13.22 16.43
N VAL A 199 -12.29 12.45 16.07
CA VAL A 199 -12.43 11.09 15.54
C VAL A 199 -12.10 10.06 16.62
N THR A 200 -12.99 9.08 16.82
CA THR A 200 -12.73 7.94 17.71
C THR A 200 -11.85 6.89 17.05
N ARG A 201 -11.25 5.99 17.84
CA ARG A 201 -10.42 4.88 17.32
C ARG A 201 -11.19 3.96 16.37
N ALA A 202 -12.45 3.66 16.69
CA ALA A 202 -13.35 2.90 15.84
C ALA A 202 -13.69 3.64 14.54
N GLU A 203 -13.97 4.94 14.61
CA GLU A 203 -14.20 5.78 13.43
C GLU A 203 -12.95 5.84 12.53
N ALA A 204 -11.75 5.92 13.10
CA ALA A 204 -10.51 5.89 12.33
C ALA A 204 -10.29 4.58 11.56
N VAL A 205 -10.45 3.44 12.24
CA VAL A 205 -10.39 2.11 11.61
C VAL A 205 -11.43 1.99 10.48
N ARG A 206 -12.66 2.46 10.71
CA ARG A 206 -13.73 2.47 9.71
C ARG A 206 -13.39 3.35 8.50
N MET A 207 -12.91 4.57 8.73
CA MET A 207 -12.58 5.54 7.68
C MET A 207 -11.43 5.04 6.80
N ILE A 208 -10.33 4.60 7.42
CA ILE A 208 -9.15 4.10 6.70
C ILE A 208 -9.50 2.80 5.96
N GLY A 209 -10.17 1.85 6.63
CA GLY A 209 -10.53 0.56 6.04
C GLY A 209 -11.47 0.70 4.85
N LYS A 210 -12.52 1.53 4.96
CA LYS A 210 -13.49 1.76 3.88
C LYS A 210 -12.88 2.42 2.64
N LEU A 211 -11.87 3.28 2.82
CA LEU A 211 -11.13 3.87 1.70
C LEU A 211 -10.05 2.92 1.14
N SER A 212 -9.45 2.07 1.97
CA SER A 212 -8.49 1.04 1.54
C SER A 212 -9.12 -0.05 0.68
N GLY A 213 -10.37 -0.43 0.99
CA GLY A 213 -11.04 -1.55 0.35
C GLY A 213 -10.44 -2.88 0.82
N GLU A 214 -10.06 -3.76 -0.11
CA GLU A 214 -9.35 -5.01 0.26
C GLU A 214 -7.88 -4.73 0.60
N ILE A 215 -7.33 -5.39 1.61
CA ILE A 215 -5.97 -5.16 2.11
C ILE A 215 -5.22 -6.49 2.16
N ILE A 216 -4.31 -6.71 1.20
CA ILE A 216 -3.46 -7.89 1.10
C ILE A 216 -2.12 -7.62 1.78
N LEU A 217 -1.90 -8.27 2.93
CA LEU A 217 -0.69 -8.14 3.76
C LEU A 217 0.18 -9.41 3.77
N GLN A 218 -0.26 -10.48 3.09
CA GLN A 218 0.44 -11.77 3.04
C GLN A 218 0.75 -12.13 1.58
N SER A 219 1.82 -12.89 1.38
CA SER A 219 2.13 -13.49 0.08
C SER A 219 1.13 -14.59 -0.28
N GLY A 220 0.92 -14.82 -1.58
CA GLY A 220 -0.03 -15.83 -2.04
C GLY A 220 -0.67 -15.49 -3.39
N SER A 221 -1.55 -16.37 -3.85
CA SER A 221 -2.38 -16.11 -5.04
C SER A 221 -3.80 -15.75 -4.61
N TYR A 222 -4.29 -14.65 -5.15
CA TYR A 222 -5.63 -14.10 -4.93
C TYR A 222 -6.31 -14.01 -6.28
N ALA A 223 -7.57 -14.42 -6.38
CA ALA A 223 -8.28 -14.49 -7.65
C ALA A 223 -9.72 -14.01 -7.52
N GLN A 224 -10.29 -13.52 -8.62
CA GLN A 224 -11.72 -13.19 -8.73
C GLN A 224 -12.22 -12.18 -7.68
N LEU A 225 -11.34 -11.28 -7.22
CA LEU A 225 -11.73 -10.25 -6.27
C LEU A 225 -12.58 -9.18 -6.97
N GLN A 226 -13.48 -8.59 -6.18
CA GLN A 226 -14.34 -7.48 -6.58
C GLN A 226 -14.21 -6.42 -5.49
N ALA A 227 -13.50 -5.33 -5.78
CA ALA A 227 -13.16 -4.32 -4.80
C ALA A 227 -13.28 -2.91 -5.40
N LYS A 228 -13.66 -1.91 -4.59
CA LYS A 228 -13.57 -0.51 -5.04
C LYS A 228 -12.11 -0.07 -5.08
N ASN A 229 -11.41 -0.19 -3.97
CA ASN A 229 -9.96 -0.01 -3.91
C ASN A 229 -9.30 -1.31 -3.41
N LEU A 230 -8.01 -1.48 -3.71
CA LEU A 230 -7.23 -2.61 -3.21
C LEU A 230 -5.82 -2.16 -2.84
N VAL A 231 -5.36 -2.53 -1.65
CA VAL A 231 -4.01 -2.27 -1.14
C VAL A 231 -3.22 -3.59 -1.08
N ILE A 232 -2.04 -3.62 -1.70
CA ILE A 232 -1.06 -4.72 -1.57
C ILE A 232 0.16 -4.18 -0.82
N SER A 233 0.49 -4.82 0.30
CA SER A 233 1.59 -4.44 1.19
C SER A 233 2.50 -5.62 1.56
N SER A 234 2.57 -6.61 0.68
CA SER A 234 3.37 -7.83 0.84
C SER A 234 3.98 -8.25 -0.50
N ALA A 235 5.22 -8.73 -0.46
CA ALA A 235 5.88 -9.34 -1.61
C ALA A 235 5.31 -10.74 -1.92
N GLY A 236 5.52 -11.22 -3.14
CA GLY A 236 5.08 -12.57 -3.54
C GLY A 236 3.56 -12.69 -3.70
N VAL A 237 2.90 -11.61 -4.09
CA VAL A 237 1.45 -11.59 -4.35
C VAL A 237 1.18 -11.75 -5.84
N SER A 238 0.35 -12.73 -6.19
CA SER A 238 -0.22 -12.88 -7.53
C SER A 238 -1.71 -12.62 -7.50
N LEU A 239 -2.15 -11.52 -8.12
CA LEU A 239 -3.56 -11.17 -8.26
C LEU A 239 -4.06 -11.58 -9.65
N LYS A 240 -5.19 -12.32 -9.70
CA LYS A 240 -5.73 -12.92 -10.92
C LYS A 240 -7.20 -12.60 -11.16
N ASP A 241 -7.60 -12.49 -12.42
CA ASP A 241 -9.01 -12.45 -12.85
C ASP A 241 -9.87 -11.44 -12.06
N THR A 242 -9.30 -10.27 -11.73
CA THR A 242 -9.82 -9.35 -10.71
C THR A 242 -10.20 -8.02 -11.32
N GLU A 243 -11.36 -7.48 -10.92
CA GLU A 243 -11.83 -6.16 -11.32
C GLU A 243 -11.84 -5.20 -10.12
N ILE A 244 -11.23 -4.03 -10.29
CA ILE A 244 -11.10 -2.98 -9.29
C ILE A 244 -11.77 -1.73 -9.86
N THR A 245 -12.88 -1.28 -9.24
CA THR A 245 -13.69 -0.17 -9.78
C THR A 245 -13.17 1.23 -9.44
N GLY A 246 -12.12 1.31 -8.64
CA GLY A 246 -11.34 2.49 -8.29
C GLY A 246 -9.85 2.20 -8.46
N ASN A 247 -9.07 2.31 -7.38
CA ASN A 247 -7.61 2.36 -7.43
C ASN A 247 -6.92 1.12 -6.82
N LEU A 248 -5.75 0.79 -7.35
CA LEU A 248 -4.85 -0.26 -6.83
C LEU A 248 -3.57 0.39 -6.28
N TYR A 249 -3.21 0.04 -5.04
CA TYR A 249 -2.03 0.58 -4.35
C TYR A 249 -1.02 -0.54 -4.08
N LEU A 250 0.12 -0.53 -4.78
CA LEU A 250 1.27 -1.40 -4.54
C LEU A 250 2.26 -0.64 -3.64
N THR A 251 2.23 -0.93 -2.34
CA THR A 251 2.80 -0.06 -1.30
C THR A 251 4.24 -0.42 -0.88
N GLU A 252 4.90 0.44 -0.10
CA GLU A 252 6.27 0.23 0.39
C GLU A 252 6.48 -1.11 1.13
N GLY A 253 5.43 -1.70 1.71
CA GLY A 253 5.49 -3.03 2.35
C GLY A 253 5.93 -4.19 1.46
N ILE A 254 5.82 -4.03 0.14
CA ILE A 254 6.36 -4.97 -0.86
C ILE A 254 7.91 -4.95 -0.87
N ALA A 255 8.52 -3.86 -0.37
CA ALA A 255 9.94 -3.58 -0.39
C ALA A 255 10.53 -3.78 -1.81
N GLY A 256 11.48 -4.71 -1.97
CA GLY A 256 12.08 -5.07 -3.25
C GLY A 256 11.48 -6.31 -3.92
N GLY A 257 10.43 -6.92 -3.35
CA GLY A 257 9.90 -8.22 -3.76
C GLY A 257 8.82 -8.16 -4.86
N ASP A 258 8.43 -9.34 -5.35
CA ASP A 258 7.71 -9.50 -6.61
C ASP A 258 6.18 -9.35 -6.50
N ILE A 259 5.56 -8.83 -7.56
CA ILE A 259 4.11 -8.71 -7.76
C ILE A 259 3.74 -9.15 -9.17
N LEU A 260 2.75 -10.04 -9.28
CA LEU A 260 2.16 -10.43 -10.56
C LEU A 260 0.68 -10.06 -10.61
N LEU A 261 0.31 -9.15 -11.51
CA LEU A 261 -1.07 -8.88 -11.90
C LEU A 261 -1.32 -9.64 -13.21
N ASP A 262 -2.33 -10.51 -13.24
CA ASP A 262 -2.62 -11.41 -14.36
C ASP A 262 -4.12 -11.39 -14.68
N ASN A 263 -4.51 -10.82 -15.82
CA ASN A 263 -5.92 -10.54 -16.15
C ASN A 263 -6.60 -9.66 -15.07
N VAL A 264 -6.00 -8.50 -14.77
CA VAL A 264 -6.50 -7.54 -13.78
C VAL A 264 -6.96 -6.25 -14.47
N LYS A 265 -8.16 -5.79 -14.17
CA LYS A 265 -8.72 -4.55 -14.71
C LYS A 265 -8.93 -3.53 -13.59
N VAL A 266 -8.27 -2.39 -13.69
CA VAL A 266 -8.39 -1.27 -12.75
C VAL A 266 -9.08 -0.11 -13.48
N ALA A 267 -10.22 0.34 -12.98
CA ALA A 267 -10.96 1.43 -13.62
C ALA A 267 -10.32 2.80 -13.38
N GLY A 268 -9.64 2.97 -12.24
CA GLY A 268 -8.86 4.15 -11.87
C GLY A 268 -7.35 3.95 -12.05
N LYS A 269 -6.60 4.36 -11.03
CA LYS A 269 -5.14 4.46 -11.02
C LYS A 269 -4.48 3.22 -10.42
N ILE A 270 -3.31 2.85 -10.92
CA ILE A 270 -2.35 1.98 -10.21
C ILE A 270 -1.25 2.87 -9.62
N ILE A 271 -1.08 2.87 -8.30
CA ILE A 271 -0.01 3.60 -7.61
C ILE A 271 1.05 2.58 -7.17
N VAL A 272 2.30 2.77 -7.59
CA VAL A 272 3.40 1.82 -7.37
C VAL A 272 4.53 2.48 -6.57
N SER A 273 4.53 2.20 -5.27
CA SER A 273 5.55 2.63 -4.28
C SER A 273 6.33 1.46 -3.68
N GLY A 274 6.07 0.23 -4.13
CA GLY A 274 6.79 -0.98 -3.78
C GLY A 274 7.25 -1.77 -5.00
N GLY A 275 8.16 -2.72 -4.77
CA GLY A 275 8.80 -3.52 -5.81
C GLY A 275 10.26 -3.11 -6.05
N GLY A 276 11.09 -4.09 -6.43
CA GLY A 276 12.47 -3.92 -6.88
C GLY A 276 12.65 -3.94 -8.41
N GLU A 277 13.91 -4.02 -8.85
CA GLU A 277 14.32 -3.90 -10.26
C GLU A 277 13.91 -5.07 -11.19
N ASN A 278 13.18 -6.08 -10.69
CA ASN A 278 12.69 -7.22 -11.49
C ASN A 278 11.24 -7.64 -11.18
N SER A 279 10.51 -6.80 -10.45
CA SER A 279 9.47 -7.30 -9.55
C SER A 279 8.02 -7.16 -10.01
N VAL A 280 7.65 -6.03 -10.64
CA VAL A 280 6.23 -5.71 -10.92
C VAL A 280 5.88 -6.10 -12.35
N VAL A 281 5.07 -7.15 -12.49
CA VAL A 281 4.65 -7.70 -13.80
C VAL A 281 3.15 -7.55 -13.97
N LEU A 282 2.74 -6.89 -15.05
CA LEU A 282 1.37 -6.63 -15.45
C LEU A 282 1.08 -7.43 -16.73
N ASN A 283 0.50 -8.61 -16.60
CA ASN A 283 0.08 -9.47 -17.69
C ASN A 283 -1.43 -9.30 -17.95
N ASN A 284 -1.82 -9.03 -19.20
CA ASN A 284 -3.22 -8.80 -19.58
C ASN A 284 -3.94 -7.79 -18.65
N THR A 285 -3.23 -6.76 -18.19
CA THR A 285 -3.65 -5.83 -17.15
C THR A 285 -3.86 -4.43 -17.70
N SER A 286 -4.98 -3.80 -17.37
CA SER A 286 -5.31 -2.44 -17.82
C SER A 286 -5.67 -1.51 -16.67
N ALA A 287 -5.29 -0.24 -16.81
CA ALA A 287 -5.63 0.84 -15.89
C ALA A 287 -5.89 2.14 -16.65
N ALA A 288 -6.61 3.10 -16.04
CA ALA A 288 -6.73 4.44 -16.62
C ALA A 288 -5.38 5.18 -16.60
N SER A 289 -4.61 5.03 -15.51
CA SER A 289 -3.23 5.51 -15.42
C SER A 289 -2.40 4.72 -14.41
N LEU A 290 -1.08 4.93 -14.45
CA LEU A 290 -0.12 4.38 -13.48
C LEU A 290 0.79 5.49 -12.94
N THR A 291 1.01 5.51 -11.63
CA THR A 291 2.03 6.37 -10.99
C THR A 291 3.16 5.50 -10.42
N ALA A 292 4.40 5.81 -10.79
CA ALA A 292 5.61 5.20 -10.23
C ALA A 292 6.25 6.17 -9.23
N ASP A 293 6.18 5.83 -7.95
CA ASP A 293 6.62 6.64 -6.80
C ASP A 293 7.32 5.74 -5.76
N LYS A 294 8.49 5.22 -6.13
CA LYS A 294 9.33 4.36 -5.29
C LYS A 294 10.47 5.18 -4.68
N PRO A 295 10.55 5.40 -3.36
CA PRO A 295 11.48 6.37 -2.76
C PRO A 295 12.98 6.17 -3.02
N ASP A 296 13.45 4.96 -3.36
CA ASP A 296 14.85 4.69 -3.74
C ASP A 296 15.09 4.65 -5.26
N GLY A 297 14.04 4.87 -6.07
CA GLY A 297 14.09 4.85 -7.54
C GLY A 297 14.37 3.48 -8.18
N LYS A 298 14.38 2.38 -7.41
CA LYS A 298 14.76 1.04 -7.89
C LYS A 298 13.56 0.19 -8.29
N LEU A 299 12.75 0.70 -9.20
CA LEU A 299 11.51 0.06 -9.65
C LEU A 299 11.61 -0.40 -11.12
N ARG A 300 11.16 -1.62 -11.42
CA ARG A 300 10.88 -2.07 -12.79
C ARG A 300 9.43 -2.53 -12.91
N ILE A 301 8.73 -2.01 -13.92
CA ILE A 301 7.36 -2.38 -14.26
C ILE A 301 7.37 -2.97 -15.67
N VAL A 302 6.81 -4.17 -15.84
CA VAL A 302 6.80 -4.92 -17.10
C VAL A 302 5.37 -5.15 -17.58
N LEU A 303 5.03 -4.71 -18.79
CA LEU A 303 3.76 -5.04 -19.45
C LEU A 303 3.90 -6.29 -20.33
N LYS A 304 2.93 -7.20 -20.23
CA LYS A 304 2.85 -8.47 -20.98
C LYS A 304 1.45 -8.74 -21.52
N GLY A 305 1.35 -9.55 -22.57
CA GLY A 305 0.07 -9.97 -23.14
C GLY A 305 -0.72 -8.78 -23.71
N SER A 306 -1.99 -8.63 -23.34
CA SER A 306 -2.85 -7.51 -23.80
C SER A 306 -2.79 -6.24 -22.94
N SER A 307 -1.78 -6.09 -22.06
CA SER A 307 -1.70 -4.96 -21.13
C SER A 307 -1.67 -3.58 -21.80
N SER A 308 -2.30 -2.59 -21.14
CA SER A 308 -2.47 -1.22 -21.65
C SER A 308 -2.59 -0.20 -20.52
N ILE A 309 -1.71 0.81 -20.54
CA ILE A 309 -1.62 1.90 -19.56
C ILE A 309 -1.48 3.23 -20.35
N PRO A 310 -2.58 3.96 -20.59
CA PRO A 310 -2.58 5.14 -21.46
C PRO A 310 -1.76 6.33 -20.94
N ASP A 311 -1.72 6.53 -19.62
CA ASP A 311 -0.93 7.56 -18.94
C ASP A 311 -0.07 6.95 -17.84
N VAL A 312 1.22 7.24 -17.87
CA VAL A 312 2.19 6.95 -16.82
C VAL A 312 2.75 8.25 -16.27
N THR A 313 2.77 8.38 -14.95
CA THR A 313 3.46 9.45 -14.23
C THR A 313 4.64 8.84 -13.47
N ALA A 314 5.87 9.27 -13.78
CA ALA A 314 7.05 8.94 -13.01
C ALA A 314 7.37 10.08 -12.04
N GLU A 315 7.30 9.78 -10.75
CA GLU A 315 7.68 10.66 -9.63
C GLU A 315 9.00 10.19 -8.99
N SER A 316 9.44 8.96 -9.30
CA SER A 316 10.75 8.41 -8.94
C SER A 316 11.51 7.86 -10.14
N GLY A 317 12.77 7.46 -9.93
CA GLY A 317 13.46 6.54 -10.86
C GLY A 317 12.61 5.29 -11.12
N VAL A 318 12.56 4.85 -12.39
CA VAL A 318 11.78 3.68 -12.83
C VAL A 318 12.30 3.14 -14.17
N ARG A 319 12.21 1.82 -14.34
CA ARG A 319 12.34 1.12 -15.63
C ARG A 319 10.96 0.67 -16.11
N LEU A 320 10.50 1.26 -17.21
CA LEU A 320 9.28 0.85 -17.91
C LEU A 320 9.67 -0.07 -19.08
N GLU A 321 9.10 -1.27 -19.10
CA GLU A 321 9.43 -2.30 -20.07
C GLU A 321 8.18 -2.95 -20.67
N GLU A 322 8.14 -3.00 -21.99
CA GLU A 322 7.14 -3.75 -22.74
C GLU A 322 7.79 -5.05 -23.20
N ASP A 323 7.11 -6.17 -23.01
CA ASP A 323 7.56 -7.46 -23.51
C ASP A 323 7.60 -7.47 -25.04
N THR A 324 8.54 -8.20 -25.63
CA THR A 324 8.67 -8.31 -27.09
C THR A 324 7.46 -8.96 -27.77
N ALA A 325 6.66 -9.70 -27.01
CA ALA A 325 5.41 -10.30 -27.46
C ALA A 325 4.17 -9.60 -26.87
N LEU A 326 4.29 -8.33 -26.45
CA LEU A 326 3.14 -7.51 -26.06
C LEU A 326 2.19 -7.34 -27.27
N GLY A 327 0.91 -7.65 -27.06
CA GLY A 327 -0.18 -7.45 -28.03
C GLY A 327 -1.18 -6.37 -27.60
N GLY A 328 -1.01 -5.78 -26.42
CA GLY A 328 -1.74 -4.59 -25.98
C GLY A 328 -1.06 -3.29 -26.40
N ALA A 329 -1.68 -2.15 -26.08
CA ALA A 329 -1.17 -0.83 -26.45
C ALA A 329 0.05 -0.37 -25.62
N GLY A 330 0.41 -1.08 -24.55
CA GLY A 330 1.61 -0.78 -23.78
C GLY A 330 1.50 0.50 -22.94
N PHE A 331 2.59 1.25 -22.87
CA PHE A 331 2.71 2.52 -22.17
C PHE A 331 2.64 3.68 -23.19
N SER A 332 1.45 4.24 -23.43
CA SER A 332 1.29 5.30 -24.43
C SER A 332 2.02 6.60 -24.05
N ARG A 333 1.61 7.27 -22.97
CA ARG A 333 2.18 8.57 -22.56
C ARG A 333 2.96 8.43 -21.26
N VAL A 334 4.21 8.90 -21.22
CA VAL A 334 5.05 8.94 -20.01
C VAL A 334 5.36 10.38 -19.64
N LYS A 335 4.92 10.80 -18.44
CA LYS A 335 5.18 12.13 -17.86
C LYS A 335 6.24 12.02 -16.77
N LEU A 336 7.29 12.80 -16.88
CA LEU A 336 8.33 12.94 -15.86
C LEU A 336 8.05 14.23 -15.09
N GLU A 337 7.49 14.13 -13.89
CA GLU A 337 6.96 15.29 -13.17
C GLU A 337 8.02 16.06 -12.37
N ASN A 338 7.66 17.29 -11.98
CA ASN A 338 8.56 18.20 -11.25
C ASN A 338 8.97 17.67 -9.85
N THR A 339 8.29 16.66 -9.32
CA THR A 339 8.60 15.98 -8.05
C THR A 339 9.76 14.98 -8.15
N LEU A 340 10.21 14.63 -9.36
CA LEU A 340 11.32 13.69 -9.56
C LEU A 340 12.60 14.12 -8.83
N PRO A 341 13.15 13.28 -7.92
CA PRO A 341 14.42 13.55 -7.26
C PRO A 341 15.56 13.81 -8.23
N ALA A 342 16.48 14.70 -7.86
CA ALA A 342 17.64 15.01 -8.69
C ALA A 342 18.49 13.77 -8.99
N GLY A 343 18.89 13.61 -10.26
CA GLY A 343 19.64 12.43 -10.71
C GLY A 343 18.79 11.15 -10.83
N SER A 344 17.45 11.23 -10.77
CA SER A 344 16.57 10.10 -11.06
C SER A 344 16.82 9.55 -12.46
N ARG A 345 16.93 8.23 -12.56
CA ARG A 345 17.14 7.52 -13.83
C ARG A 345 15.83 6.88 -14.29
N ILE A 346 15.42 7.24 -15.49
CA ILE A 346 14.25 6.67 -16.18
C ILE A 346 14.75 5.78 -17.32
N GLN A 347 14.34 4.52 -17.34
CA GLN A 347 14.73 3.57 -18.37
C GLN A 347 13.53 3.10 -19.16
N LEU A 348 13.53 3.32 -20.48
CA LEU A 348 12.43 3.00 -21.38
C LEU A 348 12.83 1.84 -22.31
N SER A 349 11.99 0.82 -22.41
CA SER A 349 12.23 -0.41 -23.19
C SER A 349 10.96 -0.87 -23.90
N GLY A 350 10.56 -0.18 -24.96
CA GLY A 350 9.24 -0.33 -25.59
C GLY A 350 8.99 0.70 -26.69
N SER A 351 7.75 0.82 -27.15
CA SER A 351 7.29 1.82 -28.12
C SER A 351 6.31 2.77 -27.46
N PHE A 352 6.75 4.00 -27.20
CA PHE A 352 5.99 5.02 -26.45
C PHE A 352 5.45 6.08 -27.42
N ASP A 353 4.17 6.44 -27.29
CA ASP A 353 3.54 7.48 -28.11
C ASP A 353 4.12 8.85 -27.78
N SER A 354 4.19 9.22 -26.50
CA SER A 354 4.87 10.45 -26.08
C SER A 354 5.59 10.38 -24.74
N VAL A 355 6.69 11.12 -24.64
CA VAL A 355 7.42 11.35 -23.37
C VAL A 355 7.51 12.85 -23.11
N VAL A 356 6.90 13.30 -22.01
CA VAL A 356 6.86 14.71 -21.59
C VAL A 356 7.73 14.89 -20.34
N VAL A 357 8.69 15.81 -20.39
CA VAL A 357 9.63 16.05 -19.30
C VAL A 357 9.39 17.42 -18.67
N ASN A 358 8.76 17.41 -17.50
CA ASN A 358 8.50 18.56 -16.63
C ASN A 358 9.48 18.65 -15.44
N ALA A 359 10.26 17.59 -15.20
CA ALA A 359 11.18 17.43 -14.08
C ALA A 359 12.27 18.52 -14.01
N ALA A 360 12.33 19.29 -12.92
CA ALA A 360 13.44 20.21 -12.66
C ALA A 360 14.73 19.51 -12.18
N GLY A 361 14.65 18.26 -11.71
CA GLY A 361 15.79 17.49 -11.20
C GLY A 361 16.75 16.91 -12.25
N GLU A 362 16.69 17.40 -13.49
CA GLU A 362 17.52 16.98 -14.64
C GLU A 362 17.70 15.44 -14.77
N PRO A 363 16.61 14.67 -14.91
CA PRO A 363 16.67 13.21 -14.88
C PRO A 363 17.49 12.64 -16.05
N GLU A 364 18.11 11.49 -15.83
CA GLU A 364 18.73 10.69 -16.88
C GLU A 364 17.64 9.85 -17.57
N LEU A 365 17.22 10.24 -18.77
CA LEU A 365 16.25 9.51 -19.58
C LEU A 365 16.99 8.59 -20.56
N VAL A 366 16.90 7.28 -20.33
CA VAL A 366 17.61 6.27 -21.10
C VAL A 366 16.62 5.45 -21.96
N LEU A 367 16.67 5.62 -23.28
CA LEU A 367 16.00 4.71 -24.19
C LEU A 367 16.93 3.50 -24.42
N VAL A 368 16.55 2.36 -23.84
CA VAL A 368 17.31 1.10 -23.85
C VAL A 368 16.99 0.27 -25.09
N ARG A 369 15.72 0.21 -25.49
CA ARG A 369 15.26 -0.36 -26.78
C ARG A 369 13.96 0.30 -27.23
N GLY A 370 13.67 0.19 -28.54
CA GLY A 370 12.41 0.64 -29.14
C GLY A 370 12.39 2.12 -29.52
N THR A 371 11.23 2.75 -29.39
CA THR A 371 10.92 4.06 -30.00
C THR A 371 10.17 4.98 -29.03
N ILE A 372 10.34 6.29 -29.25
CA ILE A 372 9.50 7.35 -28.68
C ILE A 372 9.02 8.15 -29.88
N ALA A 373 7.71 8.24 -30.12
CA ALA A 373 7.19 8.93 -31.31
C ALA A 373 7.23 10.46 -31.15
N GLU A 374 6.83 10.98 -29.98
CA GLU A 374 6.96 12.40 -29.62
C GLU A 374 7.72 12.59 -28.30
N MET A 375 8.60 13.59 -28.24
CA MET A 375 9.27 13.98 -26.99
C MET A 375 9.15 15.49 -26.75
N THR A 376 8.58 15.87 -25.61
CA THR A 376 8.42 17.27 -25.19
C THR A 376 9.33 17.56 -24.00
N LEU A 377 10.24 18.52 -24.13
CA LEU A 377 11.16 18.92 -23.05
C LEU A 377 10.76 20.32 -22.53
N ASN A 378 9.99 20.35 -21.43
CA ASN A 378 9.61 21.60 -20.75
C ASN A 378 10.68 22.05 -19.73
N ARG A 379 11.63 21.15 -19.41
CA ARG A 379 12.82 21.35 -18.57
C ARG A 379 14.01 20.61 -19.17
N MET A 380 15.21 20.91 -18.68
CA MET A 380 16.44 20.23 -19.09
C MET A 380 16.46 18.79 -18.56
N ALA A 381 16.97 17.86 -19.37
CA ALA A 381 17.13 16.46 -19.01
C ALA A 381 18.26 15.83 -19.83
N HIS A 382 18.92 14.82 -19.26
CA HIS A 382 20.01 14.11 -19.92
C HIS A 382 19.45 12.90 -20.69
N PHE A 383 19.19 13.07 -21.98
CA PHE A 383 18.74 11.98 -22.84
C PHE A 383 19.90 11.12 -23.36
N VAL A 384 19.83 9.82 -23.11
CA VAL A 384 20.81 8.81 -23.55
C VAL A 384 20.11 7.71 -24.33
N ARG A 385 20.29 7.67 -25.66
CA ARG A 385 19.92 6.50 -26.45
C ARG A 385 21.07 5.50 -26.45
N ARG A 386 20.85 4.29 -25.92
CA ARG A 386 21.85 3.22 -26.05
C ARG A 386 21.76 2.61 -27.45
N PRO A 387 22.90 2.37 -28.15
CA PRO A 387 22.86 1.57 -29.37
C PRO A 387 22.44 0.15 -29.00
N GLU A 388 21.61 -0.47 -29.84
CA GLU A 388 21.26 -1.88 -29.67
C GLU A 388 22.54 -2.71 -29.66
N ALA A 389 22.70 -3.54 -28.63
CA ALA A 389 23.79 -4.50 -28.58
C ALA A 389 23.61 -5.46 -29.75
N LYS A 390 24.42 -5.28 -30.81
CA LYS A 390 24.50 -6.24 -31.91
C LYS A 390 24.80 -7.60 -31.30
N SER A 391 23.83 -8.51 -31.33
CA SER A 391 24.06 -9.90 -30.96
C SER A 391 25.17 -10.43 -31.87
N GLY A 392 26.30 -10.81 -31.29
CA GLY A 392 27.34 -11.53 -32.02
C GLY A 392 26.75 -12.79 -32.65
N ILE A 393 27.20 -13.06 -33.88
CA ILE A 393 26.82 -14.20 -34.72
C ILE A 393 27.16 -15.53 -34.02
#